data_AF-A0A8S3BAY3-F1
#
_entry.id   AF-A0A8S3BAY3-F1
#
_cell.length_a   1.000
_cell.length_b   1.000
_cell.length_c   1.000
_cell.angle_alpha   90.00
_cell.angle_beta   90.00
_cell.angle_gamma   90.00
#
_symmetry.space_group_name_H-M   'P 1'
#
loop_
_entity.id
_entity.type
_entity.pdbx_description
1 polymer ?
#
loop_
_entity_poly.entity_id
_entity_poly.type
_entity_poly.pdbx_seq_one_letter_code
_entity_poly.pdbx_strand_id
1 'polypeptide(L)'
;GLRQHYVKLRENEKNRKLIDLLDKLEFNQVVIFVKSVPRCTALCKLLTEQNFPAVQIHRGMPQEERLKCYKEFKEFQTRILVATNLFGRGMDIERVNIVFNYDMPEDTDTYLHRVARAGRFGTKGLAITYVADESDAAVLNEVQKRFEVQITEMPDEIDVTTYIETH
;
A
#
# COMPACT_ATOMS: atom_id res chain seq x y z
N GLY A 1 2.78 8.51 14.15
CA GLY A 1 3.83 7.47 14.07
C GLY A 1 3.36 6.33 13.19
N LEU A 2 4.27 5.69 12.43
CA LEU A 2 3.94 4.61 11.49
C LEU A 2 3.89 3.25 12.18
N ARG A 3 2.77 2.53 12.07
CA ARG A 3 2.62 1.12 12.43
C ARG A 3 2.89 0.24 11.23
N GLN A 4 3.63 -0.85 11.43
CA GLN A 4 4.00 -1.76 10.36
C GLN A 4 3.66 -3.19 10.76
N HIS A 5 2.90 -3.88 9.91
CA HIS A 5 2.53 -5.27 10.09
C HIS A 5 2.78 -6.08 8.82
N TYR A 6 2.95 -7.39 9.00
CA TYR A 6 2.93 -8.33 7.89
C TYR A 6 1.77 -9.33 8.02
N VAL A 7 1.33 -9.87 6.90
CA VAL A 7 0.36 -10.98 6.85
C VAL A 7 0.99 -12.12 6.06
N LYS A 8 1.04 -13.32 6.64
CA LYS A 8 1.41 -14.55 5.92
C LYS A 8 0.18 -15.13 5.27
N LEU A 9 0.22 -15.32 3.95
CA LEU A 9 -0.91 -15.84 3.18
C LEU A 9 -0.44 -16.37 1.83
N ARG A 10 -1.19 -17.28 1.22
CA ARG A 10 -0.85 -17.74 -0.13
C ARG A 10 -1.22 -16.68 -1.18
N GLU A 11 -0.55 -16.74 -2.32
CA GLU A 11 -0.77 -15.80 -3.44
C GLU A 11 -2.24 -15.71 -3.89
N ASN A 12 -2.96 -16.84 -3.90
CA ASN A 12 -4.37 -16.91 -4.27
C ASN A 12 -5.33 -16.36 -3.20
N GLU A 13 -4.85 -16.08 -1.99
CA GLU A 13 -5.65 -15.53 -0.90
C GLU A 13 -5.57 -14.01 -0.80
N LYS A 14 -4.58 -13.39 -1.47
CA LYS A 14 -4.29 -11.96 -1.38
C LYS A 14 -5.48 -11.06 -1.75
N ASN A 15 -6.20 -11.40 -2.83
CA ASN A 15 -7.38 -10.64 -3.25
C ASN A 15 -8.46 -10.63 -2.15
N ARG A 16 -8.83 -11.81 -1.66
CA ARG A 16 -9.83 -11.96 -0.60
C ARG A 16 -9.41 -11.22 0.66
N LYS A 17 -8.14 -11.34 1.06
CA LYS A 17 -7.63 -10.69 2.26
C LYS A 17 -7.59 -9.17 2.11
N LEU A 18 -7.24 -8.65 0.94
CA LEU A 18 -7.23 -7.21 0.68
C LEU A 18 -8.64 -6.63 0.76
N ILE A 19 -9.63 -7.28 0.14
CA ILE A 19 -11.04 -6.85 0.22
C ILE A 19 -11.52 -6.84 1.67
N ASP A 20 -11.29 -7.92 2.41
CA ASP A 20 -11.61 -8.02 3.85
C ASP A 20 -11.00 -6.88 4.67
N LEU A 21 -9.74 -6.50 4.37
CA LEU A 21 -9.06 -5.41 5.05
C LEU A 21 -9.58 -4.03 4.63
N LEU A 22 -9.95 -3.84 3.36
CA LEU A 22 -10.55 -2.59 2.89
C LEU A 22 -11.96 -2.38 3.46
N ASP A 23 -12.69 -3.45 3.77
CA ASP A 23 -13.99 -3.37 4.45
C ASP A 23 -13.86 -3.07 5.96
N LYS A 24 -12.85 -3.65 6.62
CA LYS A 24 -12.69 -3.55 8.08
C LYS A 24 -11.91 -2.32 8.55
N LEU A 25 -10.91 -1.90 7.78
CA LEU A 25 -10.05 -0.79 8.19
C LEU A 25 -10.71 0.53 7.82
N GLU A 26 -10.84 1.42 8.79
CA GLU A 26 -11.12 2.81 8.48
C GLU A 26 -9.92 3.42 7.75
N PHE A 27 -10.15 4.20 6.69
CA PHE A 27 -9.07 4.94 6.05
C PHE A 27 -9.51 6.22 5.35
N ASN A 28 -8.59 7.16 5.16
CA ASN A 28 -8.82 8.31 4.28
C ASN A 28 -8.46 7.94 2.84
N GLN A 29 -7.20 7.57 2.61
CA GLN A 29 -6.67 7.15 1.32
C GLN A 29 -5.65 6.02 1.47
N VAL A 30 -5.66 5.11 0.49
CA VAL A 30 -4.84 3.91 0.47
C VAL A 30 -4.01 3.87 -0.80
N VAL A 31 -2.74 3.47 -0.65
CA VAL A 31 -1.88 3.11 -1.79
C VAL A 31 -1.54 1.63 -1.70
N ILE A 32 -1.76 0.92 -2.80
CA ILE A 32 -1.51 -0.51 -2.93
C ILE A 32 -0.40 -0.73 -3.96
N PHE A 33 0.74 -1.20 -3.51
CA PHE A 33 1.88 -1.49 -4.37
C PHE A 33 1.89 -2.94 -4.86
N VAL A 34 2.05 -3.09 -6.17
CA VAL A 34 2.14 -4.39 -6.87
C VAL A 34 3.44 -4.46 -7.69
N LYS A 35 3.89 -5.66 -8.06
CA LYS A 35 5.19 -5.85 -8.74
C LYS A 35 5.17 -5.62 -10.26
N SER A 36 4.01 -5.65 -10.91
CA SER A 36 3.95 -5.58 -12.38
C SER A 36 2.74 -4.82 -12.93
N VAL A 37 2.89 -4.30 -14.15
CA VAL A 37 1.83 -3.56 -14.86
C VAL A 37 0.56 -4.41 -15.02
N PRO A 38 0.62 -5.67 -15.50
CA PRO A 38 -0.59 -6.49 -15.63
C PRO A 38 -1.31 -6.71 -14.30
N ARG A 39 -0.57 -6.87 -13.19
CA ARG A 39 -1.15 -7.01 -11.85
C ARG A 39 -1.81 -5.73 -11.38
N CYS A 40 -1.21 -4.57 -11.67
CA CYS A 40 -1.79 -3.26 -11.35
C CYS A 40 -3.16 -3.10 -12.00
N THR A 41 -3.23 -3.38 -13.31
CA THR A 41 -4.48 -3.30 -14.07
C THR A 41 -5.51 -4.32 -13.62
N ALA A 42 -5.10 -5.58 -13.40
CA ALA A 42 -6.00 -6.62 -12.92
C ALA A 42 -6.57 -6.29 -11.53
N LEU A 43 -5.74 -5.83 -10.60
CA LEU A 43 -6.16 -5.50 -9.25
C LEU A 43 -7.06 -4.25 -9.23
N CYS A 44 -6.72 -3.20 -9.98
CA CYS A 44 -7.55 -2.00 -10.07
C CYS A 44 -8.95 -2.31 -10.65
N LYS A 45 -9.00 -3.19 -11.66
CA LYS A 45 -10.26 -3.68 -12.24
C LYS A 45 -11.07 -4.46 -11.21
N LEU A 46 -10.45 -5.43 -10.53
CA LEU A 46 -11.08 -6.23 -9.48
C LEU A 46 -11.69 -5.34 -8.38
N LEU A 47 -10.93 -4.36 -7.89
CA LEU A 47 -11.41 -3.44 -6.84
C LEU A 47 -12.64 -2.66 -7.31
N THR A 48 -12.60 -2.13 -8.54
CA THR A 48 -13.75 -1.42 -9.13
C THR A 48 -14.97 -2.32 -9.25
N GLU A 49 -14.79 -3.58 -9.69
CA GLU A 49 -15.87 -4.58 -9.77
C GLU A 49 -16.44 -4.98 -8.40
N GLN A 50 -15.66 -4.81 -7.33
CA GLN A 50 -16.07 -5.04 -5.94
C GLN A 50 -16.58 -3.75 -5.26
N ASN A 51 -16.93 -2.71 -6.03
CA ASN A 51 -17.42 -1.43 -5.53
C ASN A 51 -16.41 -0.65 -4.66
N PHE A 52 -15.11 -0.86 -4.87
CA PHE A 52 -14.04 -0.02 -4.33
C PHE A 52 -13.50 0.87 -5.45
N PRO A 53 -13.94 2.15 -5.56
CA PRO A 53 -13.43 3.06 -6.57
C PRO A 53 -11.92 3.25 -6.44
N ALA A 54 -11.19 2.78 -7.44
CA ALA A 54 -9.73 2.79 -7.46
C ALA A 54 -9.22 3.36 -8.78
N VAL A 55 -8.09 4.07 -8.70
CA VAL A 55 -7.29 4.47 -9.87
C VAL A 55 -5.99 3.68 -9.91
N GLN A 56 -5.37 3.57 -11.09
CA GLN A 56 -4.08 2.94 -11.25
C GLN A 56 -3.03 3.92 -11.78
N ILE A 57 -1.79 3.77 -11.32
CA ILE A 57 -0.64 4.43 -11.93
C ILE A 57 0.51 3.44 -12.08
N HIS A 58 0.94 3.22 -13.32
CA HIS A 58 2.04 2.31 -13.61
C HIS A 58 2.90 2.79 -14.77
N ARG A 59 4.10 2.22 -14.90
CA ARG A 59 5.12 2.63 -15.89
C ARG A 59 4.68 2.55 -17.36
N GLY A 60 3.67 1.74 -17.68
CA GLY A 60 3.11 1.63 -19.03
C GLY A 60 2.12 2.72 -19.44
N MET A 61 1.76 3.66 -18.55
CA MET A 61 0.81 4.74 -18.87
C MET A 61 1.53 5.96 -19.44
N PRO A 62 0.92 6.67 -20.41
CA PRO A 62 1.34 8.01 -20.81
C PRO A 62 1.44 8.95 -19.59
N GLN A 63 2.41 9.87 -19.63
CA GLN A 63 2.63 10.81 -18.53
C GLN A 63 1.38 11.65 -18.21
N GLU A 64 0.63 12.06 -19.23
CA GLU A 64 -0.61 12.83 -19.06
C GLU A 64 -1.69 12.05 -18.29
N GLU A 65 -1.89 10.77 -18.63
CA GLU A 65 -2.82 9.89 -17.90
C GLU A 65 -2.38 9.67 -16.45
N ARG A 66 -1.07 9.48 -16.22
CA ARG A 66 -0.52 9.36 -14.86
C ARG A 66 -0.82 10.61 -14.03
N LEU A 67 -0.65 11.79 -14.61
CA LEU A 67 -0.94 13.07 -13.94
C LEU A 67 -2.44 13.25 -13.69
N LYS A 68 -3.30 12.81 -14.61
CA LYS A 68 -4.76 12.82 -14.43
C LYS A 68 -5.19 11.93 -13.25
N CYS A 69 -4.79 10.66 -13.23
CA CYS A 69 -5.11 9.76 -12.12
C CYS A 69 -4.53 10.23 -10.80
N TYR A 70 -3.31 10.79 -10.82
CA TYR A 70 -2.72 11.41 -9.63
C TYR A 70 -3.53 12.60 -9.12
N LYS A 71 -4.04 13.45 -10.02
CA LYS A 71 -4.91 14.58 -9.66
C LYS A 71 -6.22 14.10 -9.06
N GLU A 72 -6.89 13.11 -9.67
CA GLU A 72 -8.12 12.50 -9.16
C GLU A 72 -7.94 11.96 -7.74
N PHE A 73 -6.82 11.24 -7.51
CA PHE A 73 -6.48 10.76 -6.18
C PHE A 73 -6.19 11.93 -5.21
N LYS A 74 -5.35 12.89 -5.59
CA LYS A 74 -4.98 14.02 -4.73
C LYS A 74 -6.17 14.91 -4.35
N GLU A 75 -7.15 15.04 -5.23
CA GLU A 75 -8.38 15.81 -5.01
C GLU A 75 -9.49 14.99 -4.32
N PHE A 76 -9.17 13.82 -3.76
CA PHE A 76 -10.10 12.93 -3.06
C PHE A 76 -11.27 12.42 -3.92
N GLN A 77 -11.18 12.49 -5.24
CA GLN A 77 -12.19 11.91 -6.13
C GLN A 77 -12.15 10.38 -6.06
N THR A 78 -10.97 9.81 -5.79
CA THR A 78 -10.80 8.40 -5.45
C THR A 78 -9.94 8.25 -4.20
N ARG A 79 -10.25 7.22 -3.40
CA ARG A 79 -9.58 6.95 -2.13
C ARG A 79 -8.53 5.83 -2.24
N ILE A 80 -8.52 5.07 -3.34
CA ILE A 80 -7.63 3.94 -3.52
C ILE A 80 -6.80 4.14 -4.78
N LEU A 81 -5.48 4.00 -4.65
CA LEU A 81 -4.54 4.00 -5.75
C LEU A 81 -3.77 2.68 -5.79
N VAL A 82 -3.81 1.99 -6.92
CA VAL A 82 -2.95 0.83 -7.20
C VAL A 82 -1.76 1.29 -8.03
N ALA A 83 -0.53 0.93 -7.63
CA ALA A 83 0.66 1.38 -8.34
C ALA A 83 1.76 0.33 -8.40
N THR A 84 2.56 0.33 -9.47
CA THR A 84 3.79 -0.49 -9.51
C THR A 84 4.92 0.15 -8.74
N ASN A 85 5.09 1.47 -8.94
CA ASN A 85 6.05 2.34 -8.30
C ASN A 85 5.59 3.78 -8.58
N LEU A 86 5.81 4.68 -7.64
CA LEU A 86 5.41 6.09 -7.75
C LEU A 86 6.59 7.03 -7.99
N PHE A 87 7.80 6.49 -8.16
CA PHE A 87 8.99 7.30 -8.40
C PHE A 87 8.94 7.98 -9.77
N GLY A 88 8.99 9.32 -9.74
CA GLY A 88 9.04 10.18 -10.91
C GLY A 88 8.88 11.64 -10.49
N ARG A 89 9.62 12.55 -11.14
CA ARG A 89 9.46 13.99 -10.89
C ARG A 89 8.01 14.39 -11.18
N GLY A 90 7.32 14.99 -10.21
CA GLY A 90 5.96 15.53 -10.36
C GLY A 90 4.82 14.72 -9.72
N MET A 91 5.09 13.55 -9.14
CA MET A 91 4.09 12.78 -8.39
C MET A 91 4.57 12.57 -6.95
N ASP A 92 4.09 13.43 -6.04
CA ASP A 92 4.37 13.29 -4.62
C ASP A 92 3.07 12.97 -3.88
N ILE A 93 2.85 11.69 -3.68
CA ILE A 93 1.72 11.22 -2.86
C ILE A 93 2.17 11.32 -1.43
N GLU A 94 1.81 12.43 -0.81
CA GLU A 94 1.95 12.68 0.61
C GLU A 94 0.56 12.57 1.25
N ARG A 95 0.49 12.07 2.49
CA ARG A 95 -0.72 12.04 3.35
C ARG A 95 -1.71 10.90 3.10
N VAL A 96 -1.22 9.73 2.67
CA VAL A 96 -2.03 8.51 2.75
C VAL A 96 -1.91 7.95 4.16
N ASN A 97 -2.99 7.37 4.69
CA ASN A 97 -2.97 6.82 6.04
C ASN A 97 -2.70 5.31 6.03
N ILE A 98 -2.96 4.62 4.91
CA ILE A 98 -2.61 3.20 4.77
C ILE A 98 -1.80 2.95 3.49
N VAL A 99 -0.74 2.15 3.64
CA VAL A 99 0.02 1.56 2.53
C VAL A 99 -0.09 0.05 2.59
N PHE A 100 -0.43 -0.58 1.46
CA PHE A 100 -0.32 -2.02 1.28
C PHE A 100 0.84 -2.34 0.34
N ASN A 101 1.77 -3.18 0.79
CA ASN A 101 2.64 -3.94 -0.10
C ASN A 101 1.92 -5.25 -0.44
N TYR A 102 1.08 -5.21 -1.47
CA TYR A 102 0.38 -6.39 -1.98
C TYR A 102 1.37 -7.43 -2.54
N ASP A 103 2.42 -6.92 -3.18
CA ASP A 103 3.62 -7.67 -3.52
C ASP A 103 4.80 -7.10 -2.72
N MET A 104 5.63 -8.00 -2.16
CA MET A 104 6.86 -7.61 -1.48
C MET A 104 7.75 -6.76 -2.42
N PRO A 105 8.35 -5.68 -1.92
CA PRO A 105 9.36 -4.92 -2.65
C PRO A 105 10.57 -5.76 -3.02
N GLU A 106 11.31 -5.34 -4.06
CA GLU A 106 12.50 -6.05 -4.53
C GLU A 106 13.67 -5.94 -3.54
N ASP A 107 13.70 -4.87 -2.74
CA ASP A 107 14.76 -4.59 -1.78
C ASP A 107 14.28 -3.72 -0.61
N THR A 108 15.16 -3.55 0.37
CA THR A 108 14.90 -2.78 1.59
C THR A 108 14.68 -1.28 1.33
N ASP A 109 15.34 -0.70 0.33
CA ASP A 109 15.26 0.73 0.04
C ASP A 109 13.91 1.07 -0.61
N THR A 110 13.47 0.22 -1.53
CA THR A 110 12.13 0.27 -2.14
C THR A 110 11.05 0.10 -1.08
N TYR A 111 11.23 -0.83 -0.12
CA TYR A 111 10.32 -0.97 1.01
C TYR A 111 10.18 0.35 1.79
N LEU A 112 11.31 0.94 2.21
CA LEU A 112 11.31 2.17 2.99
C LEU A 112 10.59 3.30 2.25
N HIS A 113 10.89 3.49 0.97
CA HIS A 113 10.25 4.51 0.15
C HIS A 113 8.75 4.32 -0.04
N ARG A 114 8.26 3.08 -0.05
CA ARG A 114 6.83 2.77 -0.14
C ARG A 114 6.13 3.09 1.18
N VAL A 115 6.64 2.61 2.31
CA VAL A 115 5.99 2.79 3.62
C VAL A 115 6.11 4.22 4.15
N ALA A 116 7.15 4.96 3.75
CA ALA A 116 7.32 6.38 4.07
C ALA A 116 6.23 7.29 3.46
N ARG A 117 5.35 6.75 2.60
CA ARG A 117 4.16 7.45 2.09
C ARG A 117 3.07 7.59 3.16
N ALA A 118 3.06 6.71 4.16
CA ALA A 118 2.18 6.78 5.32
C ALA A 118 2.88 7.43 6.53
N GLY A 119 2.10 8.13 7.36
CA GLY A 119 2.56 8.63 8.66
C GLY A 119 3.61 9.75 8.60
N ARG A 120 3.58 10.60 7.58
CA ARG A 120 4.51 11.74 7.39
C ARG A 120 4.15 12.92 8.31
N PHE A 121 5.15 13.70 8.76
CA PHE A 121 4.98 14.92 9.57
C PHE A 121 4.24 14.73 10.91
N GLY A 122 4.53 13.65 11.64
CA GLY A 122 3.93 13.39 12.96
C GLY A 122 2.59 12.65 12.90
N THR A 123 1.99 12.55 11.72
CA THR A 123 0.71 11.85 11.53
C THR A 123 0.81 10.35 11.80
N LYS A 124 -0.31 9.75 12.19
CA LYS A 124 -0.44 8.29 12.32
C LYS A 124 -0.63 7.65 10.95
N GLY A 125 -0.15 6.42 10.80
CA GLY A 125 -0.29 5.67 9.55
C GLY A 125 -0.01 4.19 9.74
N LEU A 126 -0.46 3.40 8.78
CA LEU A 126 -0.39 1.94 8.79
C LEU A 126 0.25 1.43 7.51
N ALA A 127 1.23 0.54 7.63
CA ALA A 127 1.77 -0.21 6.51
C ALA A 127 1.51 -1.70 6.74
N ILE A 128 0.89 -2.37 5.76
CA ILE A 128 0.63 -3.81 5.78
C ILE A 128 1.35 -4.44 4.60
N THR A 129 2.18 -5.44 4.87
CA THR A 129 2.95 -6.15 3.85
C THR A 129 2.54 -7.62 3.76
N TYR A 130 2.22 -8.09 2.56
CA TYR A 130 1.94 -9.49 2.32
C TYR A 130 3.22 -10.28 2.12
N VAL A 131 3.31 -11.43 2.80
CA VAL A 131 4.41 -12.39 2.73
C VAL A 131 3.83 -13.70 2.21
N ALA A 132 4.12 -14.03 0.94
CA ALA A 132 3.54 -15.20 0.28
C ALA A 132 4.46 -16.42 0.24
N ASP A 133 5.77 -16.21 0.29
CA ASP A 133 6.77 -17.26 0.22
C ASP A 133 8.03 -16.92 1.04
N GLU A 134 9.01 -17.83 1.00
CA GLU A 134 10.27 -17.68 1.73
C GLU A 134 11.13 -16.51 1.23
N SER A 135 10.99 -16.14 -0.06
CA SER A 135 11.72 -15.01 -0.63
C SER A 135 11.18 -13.69 -0.08
N ASP A 136 9.86 -13.55 0.03
CA ASP A 136 9.23 -12.43 0.70
C ASP A 136 9.68 -12.34 2.17
N ALA A 137 9.71 -13.48 2.87
CA ALA A 137 10.15 -13.53 4.27
C ALA A 137 11.62 -13.12 4.44
N ALA A 138 12.50 -13.48 3.49
CA ALA A 138 13.90 -13.07 3.49
C ALA A 138 14.04 -11.54 3.39
N VAL A 139 13.35 -10.92 2.42
CA VAL A 139 13.36 -9.45 2.26
C VAL A 139 12.82 -8.76 3.51
N LEU A 140 11.72 -9.25 4.08
CA LEU A 140 11.15 -8.69 5.32
C LEU A 140 12.16 -8.75 6.48
N ASN A 141 12.90 -9.85 6.64
CA ASN A 141 13.93 -9.98 7.67
C ASN A 141 15.10 -9.02 7.44
N GLU A 142 15.50 -8.80 6.19
CA GLU A 142 16.51 -7.80 5.84
C GLU A 142 16.05 -6.38 6.16
N VAL A 143 14.79 -6.04 5.89
CA VAL A 143 14.19 -4.74 6.25
C VAL A 143 14.27 -4.53 7.77
N GLN A 144 13.81 -5.50 8.56
CA GLN A 144 13.82 -5.42 10.02
C GLN A 144 15.24 -5.23 10.56
N LYS A 145 16.20 -5.99 10.02
CA LYS A 145 17.62 -5.90 10.42
C LYS A 145 18.25 -4.57 10.04
N ARG A 146 18.05 -4.09 8.82
CA ARG A 146 18.69 -2.88 8.29
C ARG A 146 18.20 -1.61 8.98
N PHE A 147 16.91 -1.54 9.29
CA PHE A 147 16.30 -0.33 9.84
C PHE A 147 16.01 -0.43 11.34
N GLU A 148 16.39 -1.53 11.99
CA GLU A 148 16.17 -1.78 13.42
C GLU A 148 14.68 -1.60 13.82
N VAL A 149 13.78 -2.08 12.95
CA VAL A 149 12.32 -2.02 13.16
C VAL A 149 11.77 -3.40 13.42
N GLN A 150 10.78 -3.49 14.32
CA GLN A 150 10.01 -4.71 14.54
C GLN A 150 8.70 -4.64 13.74
N ILE A 151 8.60 -5.45 12.69
CA ILE A 151 7.38 -5.58 11.88
C ILE A 151 6.67 -6.85 12.37
N THR A 152 5.62 -6.68 13.17
CA THR A 152 4.92 -7.82 13.78
C THR A 152 3.91 -8.42 12.82
N GLU A 153 3.57 -9.70 13.06
CA GLU A 153 2.42 -10.30 12.39
C GLU A 153 1.17 -9.48 12.74
N MET A 154 0.31 -9.29 11.74
CA MET A 154 -0.90 -8.50 11.90
C MET A 154 -1.84 -9.18 12.91
N PRO A 155 -2.30 -8.47 13.95
CA PRO A 155 -3.29 -9.02 14.86
C PRO A 155 -4.65 -9.18 14.15
N ASP A 156 -5.55 -9.97 14.76
CA ASP A 156 -6.92 -10.14 14.24
C ASP A 156 -7.70 -8.81 14.23
N GLU A 157 -7.40 -7.93 15.20
CA GLU A 157 -7.99 -6.61 15.34
C GLU A 157 -6.89 -5.54 15.46
N ILE A 158 -7.03 -4.47 14.68
CA ILE A 158 -6.16 -3.29 14.75
C ILE A 158 -6.97 -2.13 15.32
N ASP A 159 -6.54 -1.60 16.45
CA ASP A 159 -7.14 -0.41 17.05
C ASP A 159 -6.95 0.80 16.11
N VAL A 160 -8.06 1.37 15.65
CA VAL A 160 -8.13 2.53 14.73
C VAL A 160 -7.32 3.72 15.26
N THR A 161 -7.32 3.94 16.57
CA THR A 161 -6.60 5.04 17.20
C THR A 161 -5.09 4.91 17.06
N THR A 162 -4.57 3.72 16.69
CA THR A 162 -3.14 3.52 16.49
C THR A 162 -2.64 4.07 15.17
N TYR A 163 -3.52 4.24 14.17
CA TYR A 163 -3.15 4.64 12.81
C TYR A 163 -4.00 5.78 12.21
N ILE A 164 -5.05 6.24 12.90
CA ILE A 164 -5.83 7.45 12.56
C ILE A 164 -5.76 8.46 13.70
N GLU A 165 -5.67 9.75 13.36
CA GLU A 165 -5.83 10.85 14.31
C GLU A 165 -7.31 11.10 14.57
N THR A 166 -7.79 10.69 15.75
CA THR A 166 -9.08 11.11 16.29
C THR A 166 -9.01 12.59 16.65
N HIS A 167 -9.82 13.41 15.97
CA HIS A 167 -10.02 14.83 16.32
C HIS A 167 -10.98 14.95 17.50
#